data_AF-A0A8J7MYC3-F1
#
_entry.id   AF-A0A8J7MYC3-F1
#
_cell.length_a   1.000
_cell.length_b   1.000
_cell.length_c   1.000
_cell.angle_alpha   90.00
_cell.angle_beta   90.00
_cell.angle_gamma   90.00
#
_symmetry.space_group_name_H-M   'P 1'
#
loop_
_entity.id
_entity.type
_entity.pdbx_description
1 polymer ?
#
loop_
_entity_poly.entity_id
_entity_poly.type
_entity_poly.pdbx_seq_one_letter_code
_entity_poly.pdbx_strand_id
1 'polypeptide(L)' 'MRVIIEPDYEKLSNWAAEYVISKINAANPTAEKPFVLGLPTGSSPIGMYKALVKANKEGRVSFKHVLTFNMDEYVGLPES' A
#
# COMPACT_ATOMS: atom_id res chain seq x y z
N MET A 1 19.28 7.01 -4.10
CA MET A 1 18.09 7.67 -3.53
C MET A 1 17.31 8.31 -4.66
N ARG A 2 15.97 8.18 -4.68
CA ARG A 2 15.08 8.84 -5.66
C ARG A 2 14.08 9.69 -4.88
N VAL A 3 13.99 10.98 -5.19
CA VAL A 3 13.05 11.91 -4.56
C VAL A 3 11.96 12.25 -5.58
N ILE A 4 10.71 12.15 -5.16
CA ILE A 4 9.54 12.49 -5.97
C ILE A 4 8.86 13.68 -5.31
N ILE A 5 8.59 14.72 -6.09
CA ILE A 5 7.94 15.94 -5.61
C ILE A 5 6.62 16.06 -6.36
N GLU A 6 5.53 16.02 -5.62
CA GLU A 6 4.18 16.26 -6.12
C GLU A 6 3.67 17.59 -5.53
N PRO A 7 2.86 18.36 -6.27
CA PRO A 7 2.45 19.70 -5.87
C PRO A 7 1.41 19.71 -4.73
N ASP A 8 0.78 18.57 -4.46
CA ASP A 8 -0.27 18.44 -3.45
C ASP A 8 -0.38 17.00 -2.90
N TYR A 9 -1.13 16.87 -1.81
CA TYR A 9 -1.33 15.62 -1.09
C TYR A 9 -2.03 14.53 -1.92
N GLU A 10 -2.98 14.91 -2.77
CA GLU A 10 -3.75 13.97 -3.57
C GLU A 10 -2.86 13.37 -4.67
N LYS A 11 -2.06 14.19 -5.36
CA LYS A 11 -1.12 13.68 -6.36
C LYS A 11 -0.01 12.84 -5.73
N LEU A 12 0.51 13.24 -4.57
CA LEU A 12 1.46 12.42 -3.81
C LEU A 12 0.88 11.05 -3.46
N SER A 13 -0.35 11.04 -2.93
CA SER A 13 -1.07 9.82 -2.54
C SER A 13 -1.31 8.89 -3.72
N ASN A 14 -1.76 9.45 -4.85
CA ASN A 14 -2.00 8.70 -6.08
C ASN A 14 -0.69 8.15 -6.66
N TRP A 15 0.38 8.95 -6.68
CA TRP A 15 1.70 8.50 -7.14
C TRP A 15 2.20 7.30 -6.32
N ALA A 16 2.10 7.39 -5.00
CA ALA A 16 2.52 6.31 -4.11
C ALA A 16 1.68 5.04 -4.32
N ALA A 17 0.36 5.18 -4.51
CA ALA A 17 -0.52 4.05 -4.78
C ALA A 17 -0.18 3.37 -6.12
N GLU A 18 0.01 4.15 -7.17
CA GLU A 18 0.40 3.65 -8.50
C GLU A 18 1.77 2.94 -8.45
N TYR A 19 2.70 3.47 -7.64
CA TYR A 19 3.98 2.80 -7.42
C TYR A 19 3.79 1.42 -6.77
N VAL A 20 3.01 1.33 -5.69
CA VAL A 20 2.72 0.05 -5.01
C VAL A 20 2.01 -0.93 -5.94
N ILE A 21 0.99 -0.48 -6.68
CA ILE A 21 0.26 -1.28 -7.68
C ILE A 21 1.22 -1.85 -8.71
N SER A 22 2.09 -1.00 -9.28
CA SER A 22 3.06 -1.42 -10.28
C SER A 22 4.02 -2.50 -9.75
N LYS A 23 4.42 -2.40 -8.48
CA LYS A 23 5.31 -3.38 -7.85
C LYS A 23 4.64 -4.70 -7.58
N ILE A 24 3.40 -4.69 -7.08
CA ILE A 24 2.62 -5.91 -6.85
C ILE A 24 2.37 -6.62 -8.19
N ASN A 25 1.87 -5.90 -9.19
CA ASN A 25 1.55 -6.49 -10.49
C ASN A 25 2.80 -7.03 -11.21
N ALA A 26 3.93 -6.30 -11.16
CA ALA A 26 5.18 -6.75 -11.75
C ALA A 26 5.76 -7.99 -11.05
N ALA A 27 5.51 -8.15 -9.74
CA ALA A 27 5.95 -9.33 -9.00
C ALA A 27 5.11 -10.58 -9.31
N ASN A 28 3.88 -10.40 -9.81
CA ASN A 28 2.91 -11.46 -10.11
C ASN A 28 2.82 -12.53 -8.99
N PRO A 29 2.42 -12.14 -7.77
CA PRO A 29 2.53 -13.00 -6.60
C PRO A 29 1.58 -14.20 -6.66
N THR A 30 2.06 -15.33 -6.15
CA THR A 30 1.30 -16.58 -6.02
C THR A 30 1.23 -17.00 -4.54
N ALA A 31 0.51 -18.09 -4.25
CA ALA A 31 0.43 -18.62 -2.89
C ALA A 31 1.81 -19.07 -2.36
N GLU A 32 2.65 -19.63 -3.24
CA GLU A 32 3.99 -20.14 -2.92
C GLU A 32 5.04 -19.01 -2.85
N LYS A 33 4.77 -17.89 -3.54
CA LYS A 33 5.65 -16.71 -3.58
C LYS A 33 4.83 -15.43 -3.42
N PRO A 34 4.40 -15.10 -2.19
CA PRO A 34 3.62 -13.91 -1.93
C PRO A 34 4.46 -12.63 -2.05
N PHE A 35 3.80 -11.51 -2.29
CA PHE A 35 4.42 -10.19 -2.21
C PHE A 35 4.34 -9.68 -0.77
N VAL A 36 5.48 -9.46 -0.13
CA VAL A 36 5.55 -8.97 1.25
C VAL A 36 5.57 -7.44 1.26
N LEU A 37 4.61 -6.83 1.94
CA LEU A 37 4.39 -5.39 1.96
C LEU A 37 4.40 -4.84 3.39
N GLY A 38 5.30 -3.90 3.66
CA GLY A 38 5.30 -3.12 4.90
C GLY A 38 4.27 -1.98 4.85
N LEU A 39 3.47 -1.82 5.91
CA LEU A 39 2.43 -0.79 5.99
C LEU A 39 2.69 0.22 7.12
N PRO A 40 2.83 1.52 6.81
CA PRO A 40 2.78 2.59 7.79
C PRO A 40 1.36 2.88 8.29
N THR A 41 1.28 3.45 9.49
CA THR A 41 0.10 4.12 10.02
C THR A 41 0.25 5.64 9.93
N GLY A 42 -0.72 6.39 10.45
CA GLY A 42 -0.74 7.86 10.44
C GLY A 42 -1.56 8.46 9.31
N SER A 43 -1.64 9.80 9.28
CA SER A 43 -2.48 10.53 8.32
C SER A 43 -1.92 10.52 6.89
N SER A 44 -0.60 10.53 6.75
CA SER A 44 0.08 10.59 5.45
C SER A 44 -0.29 9.45 4.47
N PRO A 45 -0.34 8.17 4.87
CA PRO A 45 -0.69 7.09 3.94
C PRO A 45 -2.20 6.93 3.66
N ILE A 46 -3.09 7.68 4.34
CA ILE A 46 -4.55 7.49 4.19
C ILE A 46 -5.00 7.68 2.74
N GLY A 47 -4.49 8.70 2.04
CA GLY A 47 -4.85 8.98 0.65
C GLY A 47 -4.41 7.85 -0.27
N MET A 48 -3.19 7.35 -0.08
CA MET A 48 -2.66 6.19 -0.80
C MET A 48 -3.53 4.96 -0.58
N TYR A 49 -3.92 4.66 0.67
CA TYR A 49 -4.80 3.52 0.98
C TYR A 49 -6.17 3.64 0.32
N LYS A 50 -6.78 4.82 0.31
CA LYS A 50 -8.04 5.06 -0.42
C LYS A 50 -7.89 4.77 -1.92
N ALA A 51 -6.79 5.22 -2.52
CA ALA A 51 -6.50 4.96 -3.93
C ALA A 51 -6.26 3.45 -4.20
N LEU A 52 -5.56 2.74 -3.32
CA LEU A 52 -5.36 1.29 -3.42
C LEU A 52 -6.68 0.51 -3.32
N VAL A 53 -7.56 0.89 -2.39
CA VAL A 53 -8.91 0.30 -2.26
C VAL A 53 -9.72 0.52 -3.53
N LYS A 54 -9.69 1.74 -4.08
CA LYS A 54 -10.37 2.05 -5.36
C LYS A 54 -9.82 1.19 -6.50
N ALA A 55 -8.50 1.13 -6.66
CA ALA A 55 -7.85 0.34 -7.70
C ALA A 55 -8.17 -1.16 -7.60
N ASN A 56 -8.28 -1.70 -6.38
CA ASN A 56 -8.68 -3.08 -6.18
C ASN A 56 -10.14 -3.34 -6.61
N LYS A 57 -11.06 -2.44 -6.25
CA LYS A 57 -12.46 -2.50 -6.71
C LYS A 57 -12.59 -2.41 -8.23
N GLU A 58 -11.69 -1.66 -8.87
CA GLU A 58 -11.59 -1.54 -10.33
C GLU A 58 -10.85 -2.72 -11.00
N GLY A 59 -10.35 -3.69 -10.23
CA GLY A 59 -9.62 -4.85 -10.75
C GLY A 59 -8.20 -4.55 -11.23
N ARG A 60 -7.66 -3.36 -10.96
CA ARG A 60 -6.31 -2.96 -11.38
C ARG A 60 -5.19 -3.60 -10.55
N VAL A 61 -5.51 -4.10 -9.37
CA VAL A 61 -4.59 -4.80 -8.47
C VAL A 61 -5.34 -5.83 -7.64
N SER A 62 -4.72 -6.97 -7.36
CA SER A 62 -5.24 -7.98 -6.43
C SER A 62 -4.30 -8.12 -5.25
N PHE A 63 -4.87 -8.14 -4.04
CA PHE A 63 -4.13 -8.37 -2.80
C PHE A 63 -4.20 -9.84 -2.33
N LYS A 64 -4.75 -10.75 -3.14
CA LYS A 64 -4.98 -12.17 -2.76
C LYS A 64 -3.71 -12.88 -2.28
N HIS A 65 -2.55 -12.54 -2.86
CA HIS A 65 -1.25 -13.12 -2.53
C HIS A 65 -0.28 -12.07 -1.99
N VAL A 66 -0.80 -11.07 -1.28
CA VAL A 66 -0.02 -10.05 -0.60
C VAL A 66 -0.04 -10.35 0.91
N LEU A 67 1.13 -10.38 1.53
CA LEU A 67 1.28 -10.51 2.98
C LEU A 67 1.72 -9.15 3.54
N THR A 68 0.99 -8.65 4.53
CA THR A 68 1.26 -7.34 5.12
C THR A 68 1.96 -7.47 6.47
N PHE A 69 2.89 -6.57 6.74
CA PHE A 69 3.48 -6.34 8.05
C PHE A 69 3.34 -4.87 8.42
N ASN A 70 2.68 -4.57 9.52
CA ASN A 70 2.68 -3.20 10.04
C ASN A 70 4.03 -2.91 10.69
N MET A 71 4.48 -1.66 10.60
CA MET A 71 5.79 -1.28 11.12
C MET A 71 5.83 -1.19 12.65
N ASP A 72 4.70 -0.84 13.27
CA ASP A 72 4.58 -0.58 14.70
C ASP A 72 3.13 -0.73 15.18
N GLU A 73 2.98 -0.88 16.50
CA GLU A 73 1.71 -0.79 17.24
C GLU A 73 2.01 -0.39 18.69
N TYR A 74 1.04 0.24 19.36
CA TYR A 74 1.12 0.63 20.76
C TYR A 74 0.97 -0.56 21.71
N VAL A 75 1.85 -0.61 22.71
CA VAL A 75 1.79 -1.61 23.78
C VAL A 75 0.66 -1.24 24.77
N GLY A 76 -0.18 -2.22 25.09
CA GLY A 76 -1.20 -2.10 26.14
C GLY A 76 -2.55 -1.52 25.69
N LEU A 77 -2.76 -1.31 24.39
CA LEU A 77 -4.10 -1.07 23.87
C LEU A 77 -4.98 -2.33 24.01
N PRO A 78 -6.31 -2.18 24.21
CA PRO A 78 -7.23 -3.31 24.16
C PRO A 78 -7.11 -4.05 22.82
N GLU A 79 -7.24 -5.37 22.87
CA GLU A 79 -7.38 -6.17 21.65
C GLU A 79 -8.65 -5.75 20.90
N SER A 80 -8.52 -5.60 19.59
CA SER A 80 -9.60 -5.23 18.65
C SER A 80 -10.26 -6.44 18.02
#